data_AF-A0A3D0ZGA3-F1
#
_entry.id   AF-A0A3D0ZGA3-F1
#
_cell.length_a   1.000
_cell.length_b   1.000
_cell.length_c   1.000
_cell.angle_alpha   90.00
_cell.angle_beta   90.00
_cell.angle_gamma   90.00
#
_symmetry.space_group_name_H-M   'P 1'
#
loop_
_entity.id
_entity.type
_entity.pdbx_description
1 polymer ?
#
loop_
_entity_poly.entity_id
_entity_poly.type
_entity_poly.pdbx_seq_one_letter_code
_entity_poly.pdbx_strand_id
1 'polypeptide(L)'
;LAPDANIYPLLAQAPFPVFAASEDTYTTAKRVSEVRSEIWSGHRRKVASALGLWSKRVDEAELVERLHLPRPERMTPLRFLHDLIERARGQRRHVVLPEGTDVRILHAAEILHRRDVCDLTLLGPESQVRELAAANGIDLAGINIVDPATSELRQGFAEKYAELRAHKG
;
A
#
# COMPACT_ATOMS: atom_id res chain seq x y z
N LEU A 1 -45.92 10.31 7.83
CA LEU A 1 -46.48 10.54 9.17
C LEU A 1 -45.39 10.32 10.20
N ALA A 2 -45.19 11.25 11.13
CA ALA A 2 -44.28 11.02 12.26
C ALA A 2 -44.89 9.97 13.20
N PRO A 3 -44.10 9.04 13.77
CA PRO A 3 -44.63 8.08 14.73
C PRO A 3 -45.21 8.77 15.97
N ASP A 4 -46.16 8.11 16.61
CA ASP A 4 -46.80 8.59 17.84
C ASP A 4 -45.76 8.85 18.93
N ALA A 5 -45.96 9.90 19.73
CA ALA A 5 -45.05 10.31 20.81
C ALA A 5 -44.74 9.16 21.79
N ASN A 6 -45.69 8.25 22.00
CA ASN A 6 -45.55 7.10 22.89
C ASN A 6 -44.68 5.96 22.33
N ILE A 7 -44.38 5.98 21.03
CA ILE A 7 -43.56 4.94 20.37
C ILE A 7 -42.07 5.27 20.48
N TYR A 8 -41.68 6.55 20.55
CA TYR A 8 -40.26 6.94 20.64
C TYR A 8 -39.52 6.35 21.84
N PRO A 9 -40.09 6.28 23.06
CA PRO A 9 -39.42 5.65 24.20
C PRO A 9 -39.14 4.15 24.00
N LEU A 10 -40.01 3.44 23.28
CA LEU A 10 -39.81 2.02 22.93
C LEU A 10 -38.67 1.86 21.91
N LEU A 11 -38.62 2.74 20.90
CA LEU A 11 -37.55 2.73 19.90
C LEU A 11 -36.20 3.11 20.52
N ALA A 12 -36.18 4.01 21.50
CA ALA A 12 -34.95 4.43 22.19
C ALA A 12 -34.29 3.30 22.99
N GLN A 13 -35.05 2.27 23.39
CA GLN A 13 -34.53 1.10 24.11
C GLN A 13 -34.18 -0.08 23.19
N ALA A 14 -34.33 0.07 21.88
CA ALA A 14 -34.05 -1.01 20.95
C ALA A 14 -32.54 -1.36 20.97
N PRO A 15 -32.17 -2.65 21.15
CA PRO A 15 -30.77 -3.08 21.13
C PRO A 15 -30.17 -3.12 19.71
N PHE A 16 -30.91 -2.63 18.71
CA PHE A 16 -30.54 -2.60 17.31
C PHE A 16 -30.95 -1.27 16.67
N PRO A 17 -30.27 -0.81 15.60
CA PRO A 17 -30.66 0.38 14.87
C PRO A 17 -32.07 0.25 14.28
N VAL A 18 -32.90 1.28 14.48
CA VAL A 18 -34.23 1.39 13.89
C VAL A 18 -34.18 2.51 12.86
N PHE A 19 -34.60 2.21 11.62
CA PHE A 19 -34.64 3.16 10.53
C PHE A 19 -36.09 3.53 10.20
N ALA A 20 -36.34 4.80 9.89
CA ALA A 20 -37.62 5.24 9.36
C ALA A 20 -37.61 5.17 7.83
N ALA A 21 -38.72 4.72 7.23
CA ALA A 21 -38.94 4.69 5.79
C ALA A 21 -40.20 5.50 5.46
N SER A 22 -40.20 6.16 4.30
CA SER A 22 -41.34 6.94 3.82
C SER A 22 -42.34 6.13 2.99
N GLU A 23 -41.98 4.91 2.57
CA GLU A 23 -42.83 4.02 1.78
C GLU A 23 -43.78 3.17 2.64
N ASP A 24 -44.70 2.47 1.97
CA ASP A 24 -45.58 1.49 2.61
C ASP A 24 -44.80 0.22 3.04
N THR A 25 -45.37 -0.50 3.99
CA THR A 25 -44.77 -1.70 4.60
C THR A 25 -44.36 -2.76 3.56
N TYR A 26 -45.18 -2.97 2.52
CA TYR A 26 -44.88 -4.00 1.51
C TYR A 26 -43.68 -3.59 0.65
N THR A 27 -43.66 -2.34 0.19
CA THR A 27 -42.53 -1.79 -0.59
C THR A 27 -41.25 -1.75 0.23
N THR A 28 -41.31 -1.31 1.49
CA THR A 28 -40.15 -1.29 2.39
C THR A 28 -39.64 -2.70 2.66
N ALA A 29 -40.51 -3.67 2.96
CA ALA A 29 -40.11 -5.05 3.22
C ALA A 29 -39.42 -5.69 2.00
N LYS A 30 -39.94 -5.45 0.79
CA LYS A 30 -39.32 -5.93 -0.46
C LYS A 30 -37.94 -5.33 -0.69
N ARG A 31 -37.76 -4.03 -0.46
CA ARG A 31 -36.44 -3.40 -0.61
C ARG A 31 -35.44 -3.91 0.43
N VAL A 32 -35.88 -4.11 1.67
CA VAL A 32 -35.04 -4.67 2.73
C VAL A 32 -34.60 -6.10 2.39
N SER A 33 -35.47 -6.92 1.78
CA SER A 33 -35.09 -8.29 1.38
C SER A 33 -34.08 -8.32 0.21
N GLU A 34 -34.00 -7.25 -0.57
CA GLU A 34 -33.02 -7.09 -1.65
C GLU A 34 -31.66 -6.57 -1.13
N VAL A 35 -31.56 -6.12 0.12
CA VAL A 35 -30.30 -5.66 0.73
C VAL A 35 -29.36 -6.85 0.91
N ARG A 36 -28.25 -6.84 0.17
CA ARG A 36 -27.16 -7.82 0.35
C ARG A 36 -26.26 -7.40 1.50
N SER A 37 -26.02 -8.32 2.43
CA SER A 37 -25.02 -8.13 3.47
C SER A 37 -23.62 -8.31 2.87
N GLU A 38 -22.93 -7.20 2.61
CA GLU A 38 -21.53 -7.22 2.19
C GLU A 38 -20.61 -6.73 3.32
N ILE A 39 -19.42 -7.30 3.42
CA ILE A 39 -18.37 -6.79 4.30
C ILE A 39 -17.75 -5.58 3.60
N TRP A 40 -18.26 -4.38 3.89
CA TRP A 40 -17.70 -3.15 3.36
C TRP A 40 -16.33 -2.86 3.98
N SER A 41 -15.34 -2.52 3.14
CA SER A 41 -13.94 -2.28 3.54
C SER A 41 -13.75 -1.18 4.58
N GLY A 42 -14.71 -0.25 4.70
CA GLY A 42 -14.70 0.82 5.71
C GLY A 42 -14.95 0.37 7.16
N HIS A 43 -15.50 -0.84 7.40
CA HIS A 43 -15.86 -1.30 8.73
C HIS A 43 -14.78 -2.21 9.35
N ARG A 44 -13.65 -1.60 9.76
CA ARG A 44 -12.46 -2.29 10.29
C ARG A 44 -12.75 -3.42 11.29
N ARG A 45 -13.70 -3.24 12.21
CA ARG A 45 -14.05 -4.23 13.25
C ARG A 45 -14.76 -5.46 12.70
N LYS A 46 -15.67 -5.30 11.73
CA LYS A 46 -16.34 -6.43 11.07
C LYS A 46 -15.34 -7.21 10.21
N VAL A 47 -14.49 -6.50 9.46
CA VAL A 47 -13.40 -7.10 8.68
C VAL A 47 -12.47 -7.91 9.59
N ALA A 48 -12.00 -7.34 10.69
CA ALA A 48 -11.12 -8.04 11.64
C ALA A 48 -11.78 -9.29 12.26
N SER A 49 -13.08 -9.21 12.58
CA SER A 49 -13.82 -10.36 13.13
C SER A 49 -13.97 -11.49 12.10
N ALA A 50 -14.24 -11.15 10.85
CA ALA A 50 -14.32 -12.11 9.74
C ALA A 50 -12.97 -12.77 9.46
N LEU A 51 -11.89 -11.99 9.39
CA LEU A 51 -10.52 -12.51 9.24
C LEU A 51 -10.12 -13.42 10.41
N GLY A 52 -10.49 -13.05 11.64
CA GLY A 52 -10.23 -13.87 12.82
C GLY A 52 -11.01 -15.19 12.83
N LEU A 53 -12.25 -15.20 12.37
CA LEU A 53 -13.03 -16.44 12.20
C LEU A 53 -12.47 -17.32 11.09
N TRP A 54 -12.08 -16.71 9.97
CA TRP A 54 -11.43 -17.40 8.84
C TRP A 54 -10.18 -18.13 9.30
N SER A 55 -9.21 -17.41 9.86
CA SER A 55 -7.93 -17.98 10.31
C SER A 55 -8.10 -19.09 11.37
N LYS A 56 -9.17 -19.06 12.17
CA LYS A 56 -9.47 -20.09 13.17
C LYS A 56 -10.15 -21.34 12.63
N ARG A 57 -10.81 -21.25 11.47
CA ARG A 57 -11.74 -22.29 10.98
C ARG A 57 -11.39 -22.83 9.61
N VAL A 58 -10.55 -22.12 8.86
CA VAL A 58 -10.15 -22.49 7.50
C VAL A 58 -8.68 -22.88 7.54
N ASP A 59 -8.39 -24.09 7.09
CA ASP A 59 -7.03 -24.50 6.74
C ASP A 59 -6.67 -23.86 5.40
N GLU A 60 -5.84 -22.82 5.45
CA GLU A 60 -5.44 -22.06 4.26
C GLU A 60 -4.60 -22.93 3.31
N ALA A 61 -3.77 -23.83 3.82
CA ALA A 61 -2.93 -24.68 3.00
C ALA A 61 -3.77 -25.72 2.24
N GLU A 62 -4.69 -26.38 2.94
CA GLU A 62 -5.64 -27.32 2.32
C GLU A 62 -6.51 -26.63 1.27
N LEU A 63 -7.03 -25.43 1.58
CA LEU A 63 -7.87 -24.69 0.66
C LEU A 63 -7.11 -24.32 -0.62
N VAL A 64 -5.87 -23.85 -0.49
CA VAL A 64 -5.01 -23.50 -1.63
C VAL A 64 -4.66 -24.74 -2.47
N GLU A 65 -4.39 -25.88 -1.83
CA GLU A 65 -4.12 -27.14 -2.53
C GLU A 65 -5.34 -27.63 -3.33
N ARG A 66 -6.54 -27.52 -2.73
CA ARG A 66 -7.80 -27.91 -3.39
C ARG A 66 -8.22 -26.95 -4.50
N LEU A 67 -7.84 -25.67 -4.39
CA LEU A 67 -8.03 -24.65 -5.42
C LEU A 67 -7.15 -24.96 -6.63
N HIS A 68 -7.67 -25.82 -7.52
CA HIS A 68 -7.15 -25.99 -8.88
C HIS A 68 -7.49 -24.75 -9.72
N LEU A 69 -6.86 -23.62 -9.39
CA LEU A 69 -6.97 -22.41 -10.16
C LEU A 69 -6.05 -22.56 -11.38
N PRO A 70 -6.59 -22.63 -12.62
CA PRO A 70 -5.75 -22.52 -13.79
C PRO A 70 -4.98 -21.20 -13.67
N ARG A 71 -3.65 -21.25 -13.83
CA ARG A 71 -2.85 -20.01 -13.85
C ARG A 71 -3.44 -19.13 -14.95
N PRO A 72 -3.98 -17.93 -14.63
CA PRO A 72 -4.54 -17.08 -15.66
C PRO A 72 -3.42 -16.78 -16.67
N GLU A 73 -3.68 -17.08 -17.95
CA GLU A 73 -2.71 -16.88 -19.05
C GLU A 73 -2.27 -15.42 -19.15
N ARG A 74 -3.11 -14.48 -18.69
CA ARG A 74 -2.88 -13.05 -18.80
C ARG A 74 -2.25 -12.48 -17.55
N MET A 75 -1.13 -11.79 -17.73
CA MET A 75 -0.50 -10.97 -16.71
C MET A 75 -1.35 -9.72 -16.47
N THR A 76 -1.84 -9.53 -15.26
CA THR A 76 -2.46 -8.26 -14.84
C THR A 76 -1.38 -7.31 -14.31
N PRO A 77 -1.58 -5.98 -14.36
CA PRO A 77 -0.62 -5.02 -13.80
C PRO A 77 -0.29 -5.29 -12.32
N LEU A 78 -1.30 -5.65 -11.51
CA LEU A 78 -1.10 -5.95 -10.09
C LEU A 78 -0.23 -7.20 -9.89
N ARG A 79 -0.48 -8.26 -10.68
CA ARG A 79 0.33 -9.49 -10.64
C ARG A 79 1.76 -9.22 -11.09
N PHE A 80 1.95 -8.46 -12.16
CA PHE A 80 3.29 -8.09 -12.63
C PHE A 80 4.09 -7.36 -11.54
N LEU A 81 3.47 -6.39 -10.87
CA LEU A 81 4.12 -5.65 -9.79
C LEU A 81 4.46 -6.56 -8.61
N HIS A 82 3.54 -7.45 -8.21
CA HIS A 82 3.79 -8.44 -7.19
C HIS A 82 4.99 -9.33 -7.56
N ASP A 83 4.97 -9.94 -8.75
CA ASP A 83 6.02 -10.82 -9.23
C ASP A 83 7.37 -10.08 -9.39
N LEU A 84 7.35 -8.78 -9.72
CA LEU A 84 8.55 -7.95 -9.76
C LEU A 84 9.14 -7.72 -8.37
N ILE A 85 8.31 -7.35 -7.38
CA ILE A 85 8.76 -7.13 -6.00
C ILE A 85 9.30 -8.41 -5.37
N GLU A 86 8.62 -9.54 -5.57
CA GLU A 86 9.09 -10.83 -5.06
C GLU A 86 10.42 -11.25 -5.67
N ARG A 87 10.60 -11.05 -6.99
CA ARG A 87 11.90 -11.29 -7.64
C ARG A 87 13.00 -10.37 -7.12
N ALA A 88 12.69 -9.08 -6.92
CA ALA A 88 13.65 -8.11 -6.41
C ALA A 88 14.10 -8.47 -4.98
N ARG A 89 13.19 -8.93 -4.12
CA ARG A 89 13.52 -9.44 -2.77
C ARG A 89 14.41 -10.68 -2.83
N GLY A 90 14.07 -11.64 -3.69
CA GLY A 90 14.85 -12.88 -3.85
C GLY A 90 16.22 -12.65 -4.49
N GLN A 91 16.38 -11.59 -5.28
CA GLN A 91 17.63 -11.20 -5.95
C GLN A 91 17.98 -9.76 -5.61
N ARG A 92 18.36 -9.52 -4.35
CA ARG A 92 18.61 -8.19 -3.84
C ARG A 92 19.68 -7.46 -4.68
N ARG A 93 19.34 -6.25 -5.15
CA ARG A 93 20.23 -5.37 -5.93
C ARG A 93 20.39 -4.03 -5.22
N HIS A 94 21.45 -3.31 -5.59
CA HIS A 94 21.68 -1.94 -5.18
C HIS A 94 21.19 -0.98 -6.28
N VAL A 95 20.32 -0.04 -5.93
CA VAL A 95 19.74 0.95 -6.85
C VAL A 95 20.15 2.36 -6.42
N VAL A 96 20.70 3.11 -7.37
CA VAL A 96 21.09 4.51 -7.17
C VAL A 96 20.00 5.41 -7.79
N LEU A 97 19.51 6.36 -7.00
CA LEU A 97 18.46 7.29 -7.38
C LEU A 97 19.04 8.71 -7.48
N PRO A 98 19.28 9.23 -8.71
CA PRO A 98 19.95 10.50 -8.89
C PRO A 98 19.12 11.73 -8.51
N GLU A 99 17.80 11.61 -8.41
CA GLU A 99 16.87 12.70 -8.14
C GLU A 99 16.52 12.81 -6.64
N GLY A 100 17.52 12.84 -5.75
CA GLY A 100 17.32 12.93 -4.30
C GLY A 100 16.61 14.20 -3.82
N THR A 101 16.43 15.20 -4.67
CA THR A 101 15.69 16.43 -4.38
C THR A 101 14.23 16.41 -4.86
N ASP A 102 13.75 15.28 -5.41
CA ASP A 102 12.34 15.08 -5.76
C ASP A 102 11.60 14.33 -4.66
N VAL A 103 10.58 14.98 -4.06
CA VAL A 103 9.76 14.42 -2.98
C VAL A 103 9.12 13.07 -3.33
N ARG A 104 8.77 12.84 -4.60
CA ARG A 104 8.16 11.58 -5.05
C ARG A 104 9.17 10.44 -4.98
N ILE A 105 10.43 10.73 -5.29
CA ILE A 105 11.53 9.77 -5.23
C ILE A 105 11.87 9.46 -3.78
N LEU A 106 11.84 10.46 -2.89
CA LEU A 106 12.03 10.25 -1.46
C LEU A 106 10.95 9.35 -0.85
N HIS A 107 9.67 9.55 -1.21
CA HIS A 107 8.59 8.66 -0.80
C HIS A 107 8.78 7.24 -1.34
N ALA A 108 9.16 7.10 -2.62
CA ALA A 108 9.43 5.80 -3.20
C ALA A 108 10.59 5.09 -2.50
N ALA A 109 11.65 5.81 -2.15
CA ALA A 109 12.81 5.28 -1.45
C ALA A 109 12.44 4.77 -0.04
N GLU A 110 11.66 5.54 0.73
CA GLU A 110 11.13 5.11 2.04
C GLU A 110 10.31 3.81 1.90
N ILE A 111 9.38 3.78 0.93
CA ILE A 111 8.50 2.62 0.72
C ILE A 111 9.32 1.38 0.35
N LEU A 112 10.30 1.52 -0.54
CA LEU A 112 11.17 0.43 -0.97
C LEU A 112 12.07 -0.07 0.17
N HIS A 113 12.62 0.84 0.97
CA HIS A 113 13.42 0.51 2.14
C HIS A 113 12.60 -0.24 3.19
N ARG A 114 11.41 0.28 3.56
CA ARG A 114 10.51 -0.35 4.55
C ARG A 114 10.01 -1.72 4.11
N ARG A 115 9.86 -1.94 2.79
CA ARG A 115 9.44 -3.24 2.23
C ARG A 115 10.60 -4.23 2.05
N ASP A 116 11.82 -3.82 2.42
CA ASP A 116 13.05 -4.59 2.35
C ASP A 116 13.30 -5.22 0.97
N VAL A 117 13.15 -4.41 -0.09
CA VAL A 117 13.18 -4.89 -1.48
C VAL A 117 14.57 -4.84 -2.10
N CYS A 118 15.31 -3.76 -1.83
CA CYS A 118 16.62 -3.49 -2.42
C CYS A 118 17.45 -2.57 -1.51
N ASP A 119 18.75 -2.50 -1.80
CA ASP A 119 19.62 -1.50 -1.19
C ASP A 119 19.57 -0.21 -2.00
N LEU A 120 19.59 0.94 -1.32
CA LEU A 120 19.34 2.25 -1.93
C LEU A 120 20.44 3.25 -1.60
N THR A 121 20.85 4.01 -2.62
CA THR A 121 21.62 5.25 -2.45
C THR A 121 20.89 6.39 -3.16
N LEU A 122 20.57 7.45 -2.43
CA LEU A 122 20.07 8.72 -2.97
C LEU A 122 21.24 9.63 -3.30
N LEU A 123 21.20 10.28 -4.47
CA LEU A 123 22.18 11.32 -4.82
C LEU A 123 21.59 12.72 -4.62
N GLY A 124 22.37 13.60 -4.01
CA GLY A 124 22.03 15.01 -3.85
C GLY A 124 22.72 15.67 -2.67
N PRO A 125 22.60 17.00 -2.52
CA PRO A 125 23.15 17.70 -1.37
C PRO A 125 22.50 17.20 -0.08
N GLU A 126 23.28 16.59 0.82
CA GLU A 126 22.73 15.84 1.96
C GLU A 126 21.80 16.68 2.84
N SER A 127 22.17 17.93 3.13
CA SER A 127 21.34 18.86 3.91
C SER A 127 19.98 19.09 3.26
N GLN A 128 19.96 19.39 1.96
CA GLN A 128 18.74 19.66 1.20
C GLN A 128 17.82 18.43 1.14
N VAL A 129 18.39 17.24 0.93
CA VAL A 129 17.63 15.97 0.90
C VAL A 129 16.99 15.70 2.25
N ARG A 130 17.75 15.84 3.36
CA ARG A 130 17.24 15.60 4.72
C ARG A 130 16.20 16.64 5.14
N GLU A 131 16.39 17.92 4.80
CA GLU A 131 15.42 18.99 5.05
C GLU A 131 14.11 18.73 4.30
N LEU A 132 14.18 18.37 3.02
CA LEU A 132 13.01 18.07 2.21
C LEU A 132 12.25 16.84 2.75
N ALA A 133 12.97 15.80 3.17
CA ALA A 133 12.38 14.61 3.78
C ALA A 133 11.67 14.94 5.09
N ALA A 134 12.33 15.69 5.99
CA ALA A 134 11.76 16.11 7.26
C ALA A 134 10.50 16.96 7.09
N ALA A 135 10.52 17.91 6.14
CA ALA A 135 9.37 18.76 5.83
C ALA A 135 8.14 17.98 5.32
N ASN A 136 8.35 16.80 4.74
CA ASN A 136 7.29 15.93 4.21
C ASN A 136 7.00 14.70 5.09
N GLY A 137 7.63 14.59 6.27
CA GLY A 137 7.46 13.46 7.18
C GLY A 137 7.98 12.13 6.63
N ILE A 138 8.99 12.17 5.75
CA ILE A 138 9.59 10.99 5.12
C ILE A 138 10.78 10.52 5.96
N ASP A 139 10.75 9.26 6.38
CA ASP A 139 11.87 8.65 7.11
C ASP A 139 12.92 8.09 6.12
N LEU A 140 14.13 8.65 6.18
CA LEU A 140 15.29 8.20 5.41
C LEU A 140 16.33 7.47 6.27
N ALA A 141 15.99 7.10 7.51
CA ALA A 141 16.89 6.32 8.35
C ALA A 141 17.29 5.01 7.65
N GLY A 142 18.60 4.71 7.63
CA GLY A 142 19.14 3.52 6.97
C GLY A 142 19.31 3.61 5.45
N ILE A 143 18.90 4.72 4.82
CA ILE A 143 19.14 4.96 3.39
C ILE A 143 20.43 5.77 3.22
N ASN A 144 21.32 5.32 2.33
CA ASN A 144 22.56 6.02 2.05
C ASN A 144 22.28 7.29 1.22
N ILE A 145 22.90 8.41 1.58
CA ILE A 145 22.78 9.67 0.85
C ILE A 145 24.20 10.10 0.50
N VAL A 146 24.45 10.33 -0.80
CA VAL A 146 25.78 10.72 -1.30
C VAL A 146 25.64 11.99 -2.11
N ASP A 147 26.40 13.02 -1.75
CA ASP A 147 26.55 14.21 -2.58
C ASP A 147 27.66 13.97 -3.63
N PRO A 148 27.33 13.90 -4.93
CA PRO A 148 28.33 13.70 -5.98
C PRO A 148 29.38 14.81 -6.05
N ALA A 149 29.06 16.02 -5.56
CA ALA A 149 29.96 17.15 -5.62
C ALA A 149 31.13 17.01 -4.62
N THR A 150 30.86 16.43 -3.45
CA THR A 150 31.80 16.31 -2.33
C THR A 150 32.29 14.88 -2.09
N SER A 151 31.73 13.89 -2.80
CA SER A 151 32.12 12.49 -2.70
C SER A 151 33.58 12.24 -3.06
N GLU A 152 34.27 11.44 -2.24
CA GLU A 152 35.62 10.94 -2.51
C GLU A 152 35.71 10.12 -3.81
N LEU A 153 34.60 9.50 -4.23
CA LEU A 153 34.52 8.70 -5.45
C LEU A 153 34.56 9.57 -6.72
N ARG A 154 34.37 10.89 -6.60
CA ARG A 154 34.26 11.80 -7.74
C ARG A 154 35.48 11.75 -8.65
N GLN A 155 36.68 11.75 -8.07
CA GLN A 155 37.93 11.73 -8.85
C GLN A 155 38.08 10.42 -9.64
N GLY A 156 37.86 9.27 -8.99
CA GLY A 156 37.92 7.97 -9.65
C GLY A 156 36.88 7.81 -10.76
N PHE A 157 35.66 8.33 -10.55
CA PHE A 157 34.65 8.36 -11.61
C PHE A 157 35.03 9.27 -12.78
N ALA A 158 35.64 10.43 -12.52
CA ALA A 158 36.09 11.35 -13.57
C ALA A 158 37.19 10.72 -14.46
N GLU A 159 38.19 10.10 -13.84
CA GLU A 159 39.26 9.38 -14.54
C GLU A 159 38.71 8.24 -15.39
N LYS A 160 37.83 7.41 -14.81
CA LYS A 160 37.22 6.30 -15.53
C LYS A 160 36.32 6.77 -16.67
N TYR A 161 35.59 7.86 -16.47
CA TYR A 161 34.76 8.47 -17.50
C TYR A 161 35.62 8.98 -18.67
N ALA A 162 36.75 9.63 -18.38
CA ALA A 162 37.69 10.09 -19.40
C ALA A 162 38.27 8.91 -20.23
N GLU A 163 38.68 7.83 -19.56
CA GLU A 163 39.16 6.61 -20.22
C GLU A 163 38.10 6.03 -21.19
N LEU A 164 36.86 5.88 -20.74
CA LEU A 164 35.76 5.37 -21.55
C LEU A 164 35.41 6.28 -22.73
N ARG A 165 35.73 7.57 -22.63
CA ARG A 165 35.49 8.57 -23.68
C ARG A 165 36.69 8.86 -24.57
N ALA A 166 37.85 8.23 -24.32
CA ALA A 166 39.07 8.45 -25.09
C ALA A 166 38.88 8.23 -26.59
N HIS A 167 37.98 7.34 -27.00
CA HIS A 167 37.69 7.07 -28.42
C HIS A 167 36.74 8.07 -29.10
N LYS A 168 36.18 9.03 -28.35
CA LYS A 168 35.27 10.08 -28.88
C LYS A 168 35.92 11.47 -28.87
N GLY A 169 37.24 11.56 -28.65
CA GLY A 169 38.05 12.77 -28.69
C GLY A 169 39.10 12.70 -29.77
#